data_AF-A0A377DI34-F1
#
_entry.id   AF-A0A377DI34-F1
#
_cell.length_a   1.000
_cell.length_b   1.000
_cell.length_c   1.000
_cell.angle_alpha   90.00
_cell.angle_beta   90.00
_cell.angle_gamma   90.00
#
_symmetry.space_group_name_H-M   'P 1'
#
loop_
_entity.id
_entity.type
_entity.pdbx_description
1 polymer ?
#
loop_
_entity_poly.entity_id
_entity_poly.type
_entity_poly.pdbx_seq_one_letter_code
_entity_poly.pdbx_strand_id
1 'polypeptide(L)'
;MHLLPELASHHAVSIPELLVSRDERQARQHVWLKRHPVPLVSFTVVAPGPIKDSEVTRRIFNHGVTALRALAANRAGKFRSRLHWFPPAGRRAC
;
A
#
# COMPACT_ATOMS: atom_id res chain seq x y z
N MET A 1 9.55 -1.29 -6.12
CA MET A 1 10.01 0.02 -5.63
C MET A 1 10.00 0.06 -4.11
N HIS A 2 10.96 0.76 -3.52
CA HIS A 2 11.04 1.11 -2.11
C HIS A 2 10.59 2.57 -1.99
N LEU A 3 9.72 2.91 -1.03
CA LEU A 3 9.29 4.30 -0.84
C LEU A 3 10.41 5.09 -0.18
N LEU A 4 10.76 6.25 -0.72
CA LEU A 4 11.73 7.14 -0.11
C LEU A 4 11.04 7.93 1.02
N PRO A 5 11.43 7.75 2.31
CA PRO A 5 10.80 8.43 3.43
C PRO A 5 10.79 9.95 3.30
N GLU A 6 11.89 10.54 2.85
CA GLU A 6 12.11 11.97 2.64
C GLU A 6 11.18 12.58 1.59
N LEU A 7 10.51 11.76 0.77
CA LEU A 7 9.54 12.21 -0.22
C LEU A 7 8.09 12.14 0.29
N ALA A 8 7.87 11.92 1.60
CA ALA A 8 6.55 11.92 2.22
C ALA A 8 5.82 13.24 1.99
N SER A 9 4.51 13.17 1.71
CA SER A 9 3.75 14.38 1.40
C SER A 9 3.42 15.22 2.62
N HIS A 10 3.33 14.61 3.82
CA HIS A 10 2.81 15.23 5.03
C HIS A 10 1.43 15.90 4.83
N HIS A 11 0.65 15.42 3.85
CA HIS A 11 -0.66 15.97 3.53
C HIS A 11 -1.70 15.53 4.57
N ALA A 12 -2.50 16.49 5.04
CA ALA A 12 -3.64 16.23 5.89
C ALA A 12 -4.82 15.71 5.05
N VAL A 13 -5.11 14.42 5.18
CA VAL A 13 -6.16 13.74 4.42
C VAL A 13 -7.53 14.09 4.98
N SER A 14 -8.38 14.63 4.13
CA SER A 14 -9.79 14.87 4.44
C SER A 14 -10.63 13.59 4.38
N ILE A 15 -11.82 13.60 4.99
CA ILE A 15 -12.76 12.47 4.94
C ILE A 15 -13.15 12.11 3.49
N PRO A 16 -13.51 13.05 2.60
CA PRO A 16 -13.81 12.72 1.21
C PRO A 16 -12.65 12.03 0.49
N GLU A 17 -11.41 12.50 0.68
CA GLU A 17 -10.22 11.86 0.09
C GLU A 17 -10.00 10.44 0.64
N LEU A 18 -10.30 10.22 1.92
CA LEU A 18 -10.22 8.90 2.53
C LEU A 18 -11.24 7.93 1.92
N LEU A 19 -12.48 8.38 1.72
CA LEU A 19 -13.55 7.58 1.11
C LEU A 19 -13.21 7.23 -0.35
N VAL A 20 -12.75 8.20 -1.14
CA VAL A 20 -12.26 7.94 -2.50
C VAL A 20 -11.13 6.91 -2.50
N SER A 21 -10.15 7.06 -1.60
CA SER A 21 -9.05 6.09 -1.47
C SER A 21 -9.53 4.68 -1.12
N ARG A 22 -10.57 4.55 -0.29
CA ARG A 22 -11.20 3.28 0.06
C ARG A 22 -11.80 2.62 -1.18
N ASP A 23 -12.62 3.34 -1.93
CA ASP A 23 -13.36 2.80 -3.07
C ASP A 23 -12.42 2.38 -4.20
N GLU A 24 -11.42 3.21 -4.50
CA GLU A 24 -10.38 2.86 -5.45
C GLU A 24 -9.64 1.56 -5.08
N ARG A 25 -9.35 1.36 -3.78
CA ARG A 25 -8.66 0.16 -3.30
C ARG A 25 -9.55 -1.07 -3.45
N GLN A 26 -10.82 -0.94 -3.12
CA GLN A 26 -11.81 -2.01 -3.31
C GLN A 26 -11.92 -2.38 -4.80
N ALA A 27 -12.05 -1.40 -5.69
CA ALA A 27 -12.14 -1.64 -7.13
C ALA A 27 -10.92 -2.40 -7.67
N ARG A 28 -9.70 -2.02 -7.25
CA ARG A 28 -8.47 -2.72 -7.65
C ARG A 28 -8.42 -4.15 -7.10
N GLN A 29 -8.74 -4.35 -5.82
CA GLN A 29 -8.78 -5.69 -5.22
C GLN A 29 -9.74 -6.60 -5.99
N HIS A 30 -10.90 -6.07 -6.39
CA HIS A 30 -11.88 -6.80 -7.20
C HIS A 30 -11.33 -7.21 -8.56
N VAL A 31 -10.66 -6.29 -9.28
CA VAL A 31 -10.00 -6.60 -10.56
C VAL A 31 -8.93 -7.67 -10.39
N TRP A 32 -8.16 -7.62 -9.30
CA TRP A 32 -7.10 -8.58 -9.03
C TRP A 32 -7.61 -9.98 -8.72
N LEU A 33 -8.63 -10.07 -7.86
CA LEU A 33 -9.28 -11.35 -7.53
C LEU A 33 -9.93 -11.98 -8.77
N LYS A 34 -10.51 -11.17 -9.67
CA LYS A 34 -11.04 -11.67 -10.95
C LYS A 34 -9.94 -12.18 -11.88
N ARG A 35 -8.80 -11.49 -11.95
CA ARG A 35 -7.70 -11.83 -12.87
C ARG A 35 -6.87 -13.01 -12.38
N HIS A 36 -6.77 -13.20 -11.08
CA HIS A 36 -5.86 -14.16 -10.47
C HIS A 36 -6.62 -15.05 -9.47
N PRO A 37 -6.82 -16.35 -9.76
CA PRO A 37 -7.50 -17.28 -8.85
C PRO A 37 -6.54 -17.74 -7.74
N VAL A 38 -5.95 -16.79 -7.02
CA VAL A 38 -5.05 -17.03 -5.89
C VAL A 38 -5.36 -16.02 -4.79
N PRO A 39 -5.02 -16.32 -3.52
CA PRO A 39 -5.24 -15.38 -2.42
C PRO A 39 -4.56 -14.03 -2.66
N LEU A 40 -5.27 -12.94 -2.33
CA LEU A 40 -4.75 -11.58 -2.40
C LEU A 40 -4.31 -11.10 -1.01
N VAL A 41 -3.07 -10.66 -0.89
CA VAL A 41 -2.56 -10.00 0.33
C VAL A 41 -2.62 -8.49 0.14
N SER A 42 -3.45 -7.81 0.93
CA SER A 42 -3.52 -6.34 0.98
C SER A 42 -2.84 -5.84 2.25
N PHE A 43 -1.63 -5.30 2.11
CA PHE A 43 -0.86 -4.77 3.22
C PHE A 43 -0.93 -3.24 3.28
N THR A 44 -1.30 -2.68 4.43
CA THR A 44 -1.39 -1.23 4.65
C THR A 44 -0.91 -0.87 6.06
N VAL A 45 -0.35 0.33 6.22
CA VAL A 45 -0.04 0.90 7.54
C VAL A 45 -1.22 1.76 7.98
N VAL A 46 -1.69 1.54 9.22
CA VAL A 46 -2.71 2.39 9.83
C VAL A 46 -2.02 3.51 10.58
N ALA A 47 -2.19 4.75 10.10
CA ALA A 47 -1.66 5.95 10.74
C ALA A 47 -2.79 6.72 11.45
N PRO A 48 -2.63 7.09 12.74
CA PRO A 48 -3.60 7.92 13.45
C PRO A 48 -3.55 9.37 12.96
N GLY A 49 -4.64 10.12 13.17
CA GLY A 49 -4.73 11.53 12.76
C GLY A 49 -4.85 11.73 11.25
N PRO A 50 -4.88 12.99 10.76
CA PRO A 50 -5.11 13.29 9.35
C PRO A 50 -3.88 13.01 8.46
N ILE A 51 -2.68 12.98 9.02
CA ILE A 51 -1.43 12.76 8.26
C ILE A 51 -1.20 11.26 8.08
N LYS A 52 -1.42 10.76 6.86
CA LYS A 52 -1.28 9.32 6.55
C LYS A 52 0.09 8.97 5.95
N ASP A 53 0.71 9.94 5.30
CA ASP A 53 2.00 9.79 4.61
C ASP A 53 3.06 10.68 5.26
N SER A 54 3.88 10.06 6.09
CA SER A 54 5.01 10.67 6.78
C SER A 54 6.25 9.79 6.58
N GLU A 55 7.42 10.33 6.90
CA GLU A 55 8.66 9.55 6.89
C GLU A 55 8.53 8.26 7.69
N VAL A 56 7.89 8.33 8.87
CA VAL A 56 7.69 7.19 9.76
C VAL A 56 6.77 6.15 9.11
N THR A 57 5.63 6.55 8.55
CA THR A 57 4.68 5.59 7.95
C THR A 57 5.27 4.93 6.70
N ARG A 58 6.08 5.65 5.91
CA ARG A 58 6.85 5.07 4.79
C ARG A 58 7.91 4.08 5.26
N ARG A 59 8.68 4.41 6.29
CA ARG A 59 9.68 3.48 6.88
C ARG A 59 9.02 2.20 7.36
N ILE A 60 7.92 2.30 8.11
CA ILE A 60 7.14 1.14 8.59
C ILE A 60 6.64 0.31 7.41
N PHE A 61 6.05 0.96 6.40
CA PHE A 61 5.53 0.27 5.23
C PHE A 61 6.64 -0.51 4.49
N ASN A 62 7.79 0.12 4.27
CA ASN A 62 8.92 -0.53 3.60
C ASN A 62 9.44 -1.74 4.39
N HIS A 63 9.58 -1.63 5.71
CA HIS A 63 9.97 -2.75 6.57
C HIS A 63 8.98 -3.91 6.44
N GLY A 64 7.68 -3.62 6.48
CA GLY A 64 6.64 -4.64 6.29
C GLY A 64 6.70 -5.30 4.92
N VAL A 65 6.93 -4.54 3.85
CA VAL A 65 7.10 -5.10 2.49
C VAL A 65 8.33 -6.00 2.39
N THR A 66 9.45 -5.61 3.01
CA THR A 66 10.67 -6.43 3.07
C THR A 66 10.41 -7.73 3.83
N ALA A 67 9.75 -7.68 4.98
CA ALA A 67 9.39 -8.87 5.76
C ALA A 67 8.45 -9.81 4.99
N LEU A 68 7.42 -9.27 4.33
CA LEU A 68 6.50 -10.06 3.49
C LEU A 68 7.22 -10.73 2.32
N ARG A 69 8.21 -10.06 1.72
CA ARG A 69 9.06 -10.64 0.67
C ARG A 69 9.91 -11.79 1.19
N ALA A 70 10.57 -11.60 2.32
CA ALA A 70 11.37 -12.65 2.95
C ALA A 70 10.51 -13.88 3.27
N LEU A 71 9.31 -13.67 3.85
CA LEU A 71 8.37 -14.75 4.14
C LEU A 71 7.94 -15.52 2.88
N ALA A 72 7.65 -14.81 1.79
CA ALA A 72 7.25 -15.44 0.53
C ALA A 72 8.41 -16.06 -0.27
N ALA A 73 9.65 -15.63 -0.03
CA ALA A 73 10.81 -16.31 -0.59
C ALA A 73 11.07 -17.65 0.13
N ASN A 74 10.84 -17.67 1.44
CA ASN A 74 11.07 -18.85 2.29
C ASN A 74 9.95 -19.91 2.18
N ARG A 75 8.75 -19.52 1.74
CA ARG A 75 7.67 -20.45 1.40
C ARG A 75 7.66 -20.62 -0.11
N ALA A 76 7.54 -21.84 -0.64
CA ALA A 76 7.55 -22.11 -2.09
C ALA A 76 6.43 -21.40 -2.92
N GLY A 77 5.61 -20.54 -2.31
CA GLY A 77 4.63 -19.69 -2.96
C GLY A 77 5.28 -18.44 -3.58
N LYS A 78 5.53 -18.47 -4.88
CA LYS A 78 5.94 -17.29 -5.65
C LYS A 78 4.81 -16.25 -5.65
N PHE A 79 5.10 -15.00 -5.29
CA PHE A 79 4.19 -13.88 -5.60
C PHE A 79 4.01 -13.80 -7.11
N ARG A 80 2.81 -14.17 -7.63
CA ARG A 80 2.54 -14.23 -9.08
C ARG A 80 2.55 -12.85 -9.74
N SER A 81 2.08 -11.84 -9.04
CA SER A 81 1.95 -10.48 -9.56
C SER A 81 1.92 -9.49 -8.40
N ARG A 82 2.39 -8.27 -8.64
CA ARG A 82 2.49 -7.22 -7.62
C ARG A 82 2.01 -5.88 -8.18
N LEU A 83 1.13 -5.22 -7.44
CA LEU A 83 0.79 -3.82 -7.64
C LEU A 83 1.13 -3.03 -6.38
N HIS A 84 1.84 -1.94 -6.56
CA HIS A 84 2.05 -0.94 -5.53
C HIS A 84 1.14 0.24 -5.86
N TRP A 85 0.28 0.65 -4.93
CA TRP A 85 -0.67 1.74 -5.16
C TRP A 85 -0.63 2.78 -4.04
N PHE A 86 -0.60 4.05 -4.45
CA PHE A 86 -0.27 5.20 -3.63
C PHE A 86 -1.12 6.43 -4.04
N PRO A 87 -2.38 6.55 -3.55
CA PRO A 87 -3.30 7.67 -3.82
C PRO A 87 -3.25 8.72 -2.68
N PRO A 88 -4.07 9.80 -2.67
CA PRO A 88 -3.85 11.05 -1.91
C PRO A 88 -3.44 10.94 -0.44
N ALA A 89 -3.82 9.84 0.23
CA ALA A 89 -3.32 9.40 1.54
C ALA A 89 -1.94 8.69 1.47
N GLY A 90 -1.02 9.23 0.67
CA GLY A 90 0.23 8.60 0.24
C GLY A 90 0.50 8.74 -1.25
N ARG A 91 0.55 9.97 -1.78
CA ARG A 91 0.80 10.22 -3.21
C ARG A 91 2.31 10.28 -3.52
N ARG A 92 2.73 9.60 -4.59
CA ARG A 92 3.22 10.28 -5.80
C ARG A 92 2.72 9.54 -7.04
N ALA A 93 2.15 10.33 -7.94
CA ALA A 93 2.04 9.98 -9.34
C ALA A 93 3.46 9.82 -9.89
N CYS A 94 3.71 8.68 -10.53
CA CYS A 94 4.55 8.64 -11.71
C CYS A 94 3.64 8.19 -12.84
#